data_AF-A0AAU7CI00-F1
#
_entry.id   AF-A0AAU7CI00-F1
#
_cell.length_a   1.000
_cell.length_b   1.000
_cell.length_c   1.000
_cell.angle_alpha   90.00
_cell.angle_beta   90.00
_cell.angle_gamma   90.00
#
_symmetry.space_group_name_H-M   'P 1'
#
loop_
_entity.id
_entity.type
_entity.pdbx_description
1 polymer ?
#
loop_
_entity_poly.entity_id
_entity_poly.type
_entity_poly.pdbx_seq_one_letter_code
_entity_poly.pdbx_strand_id
1 'polypeptide(L)'
;MAKMQEDLEWKSRWEERGLAVQRILGDTIPPGSVTSFAWKEYVLPGACAMRFSPRRASDGFLCMTLGLTQPLHSTDTAFPWEFSVRTNSLEEWPCDLLYQILTQWLWEKGDMGFGYHLPFVFFTDRGGKLWSGISDDVFELNVVGTIRGLYLWTDERRLSFKTSSGDFRLLVVVGVTEDEDRLAHSTTPAHLMLFLRCMGVSQICDPYRRSALSIPGATDQWRRIECMSHDNAFDELQGMV
;
A
#
# COMPACT_ATOMS: atom_id res chain seq x y z
N MET A 1 20.97 -25.26 -21.35
CA MET A 1 20.17 -26.13 -20.46
C MET A 1 19.93 -25.48 -19.11
N ALA A 2 20.94 -24.94 -18.41
CA ALA A 2 20.76 -24.26 -17.11
C ALA A 2 19.76 -23.07 -17.12
N LYS A 3 19.94 -22.10 -18.03
CA LYS A 3 19.03 -20.94 -18.14
C LYS A 3 17.55 -21.31 -18.37
N MET A 4 17.30 -22.33 -19.19
CA MET A 4 15.94 -22.81 -19.46
C MET A 4 15.30 -23.43 -18.21
N GLN A 5 16.09 -24.12 -17.39
CA GLN A 5 15.63 -24.67 -16.12
C GLN A 5 15.32 -23.55 -15.12
N GLU A 6 16.19 -22.54 -15.02
CA GLU A 6 15.98 -21.35 -14.18
C GLU A 6 14.70 -20.58 -14.58
N ASP A 7 14.47 -20.40 -15.88
CA ASP A 7 13.27 -19.74 -16.40
C ASP A 7 11.98 -20.52 -16.04
N LEU A 8 12.02 -21.86 -16.12
CA LEU A 8 10.91 -22.74 -15.73
C LEU A 8 10.64 -22.69 -14.22
N GLU A 9 11.68 -22.69 -13.39
CA GLU A 9 11.56 -22.59 -11.93
C GLU A 9 11.07 -21.21 -11.49
N TRP A 10 11.53 -20.15 -12.14
CA TRP A 10 11.00 -18.80 -11.92
C TRP A 10 9.51 -18.74 -12.26
N LYS A 11 9.13 -19.24 -13.44
CA LYS A 11 7.74 -19.24 -13.91
C LYS A 11 6.82 -20.04 -12.97
N SER A 12 7.27 -21.21 -12.51
CA SER A 12 6.53 -22.03 -11.54
C SER A 12 6.24 -21.26 -10.24
N ARG A 13 7.26 -20.57 -9.68
CA ARG A 13 7.11 -19.75 -8.47
C ARG A 13 6.20 -18.54 -8.68
N TRP A 14 6.22 -17.94 -9.87
CA TRP A 14 5.32 -16.85 -10.26
C TRP A 14 3.86 -17.33 -10.31
N GLU A 15 3.61 -18.46 -10.96
CA GLU A 15 2.27 -19.08 -11.06
C GLU A 15 1.74 -19.49 -9.68
N GLU A 16 2.59 -20.08 -8.83
CA GLU A 16 2.24 -20.42 -7.45
C GLU A 16 1.74 -19.21 -6.66
N ARG A 17 2.44 -18.07 -6.78
CA ARG A 17 2.04 -16.81 -6.12
C ARG A 17 0.73 -16.28 -6.67
N GLY A 18 0.56 -16.27 -8.00
CA GLY A 18 -0.70 -15.89 -8.62
C GLY A 18 -1.87 -16.72 -8.08
N LEU A 19 -1.69 -18.04 -7.95
CA LEU A 19 -2.68 -18.94 -7.35
C LEU A 19 -2.89 -18.69 -5.85
N ALA A 20 -1.85 -18.34 -5.10
CA ALA A 20 -1.96 -17.98 -3.69
C ALA A 20 -2.80 -16.71 -3.50
N VAL A 21 -2.56 -15.70 -4.32
CA VAL A 21 -3.33 -14.45 -4.35
C VAL A 21 -4.78 -14.73 -4.74
N GLN A 22 -5.02 -15.46 -5.82
CA GLN A 22 -6.34 -15.78 -6.33
C GLN A 22 -7.21 -16.54 -5.31
N ARG A 23 -6.61 -17.47 -4.54
CA ARG A 23 -7.33 -18.19 -3.46
C ARG A 23 -7.93 -17.24 -2.42
N ILE A 24 -7.25 -16.14 -2.11
CA ILE A 24 -7.62 -15.22 -1.03
C ILE A 24 -8.44 -14.03 -1.54
N LEU A 25 -8.13 -13.51 -2.73
CA LEU A 25 -8.75 -12.31 -3.27
C LEU A 25 -9.77 -12.60 -4.37
N GLY A 26 -9.71 -13.76 -5.01
CA GLY A 26 -10.50 -14.10 -6.20
C GLY A 26 -9.78 -13.69 -7.48
N ASP A 27 -10.53 -13.65 -8.58
CA ASP A 27 -9.99 -13.23 -9.88
C ASP A 27 -9.69 -11.73 -9.90
N THR A 28 -8.72 -11.35 -10.75
CA THR A 28 -8.48 -9.95 -11.04
C THR A 28 -9.64 -9.32 -11.80
N ILE A 29 -9.65 -7.99 -11.89
CA ILE A 29 -10.64 -7.23 -12.66
C ILE A 29 -9.95 -6.36 -13.73
N PRO A 30 -10.12 -6.67 -15.03
CA PRO A 30 -10.76 -7.87 -15.60
C PRO A 30 -10.07 -9.20 -15.23
N PRO A 31 -10.74 -10.37 -15.35
CA PRO A 31 -10.14 -11.67 -15.02
C PRO A 31 -8.86 -11.95 -15.81
N GLY A 32 -7.80 -12.36 -15.11
CA GLY A 32 -6.48 -12.64 -15.68
C GLY A 32 -5.68 -11.39 -16.09
N SER A 33 -6.20 -10.19 -15.81
CA SER A 33 -5.47 -8.95 -16.10
C SER A 33 -4.34 -8.71 -15.11
N VAL A 34 -3.23 -8.20 -15.63
CA VAL A 34 -2.08 -7.67 -14.91
C VAL A 34 -1.58 -6.41 -15.62
N THR A 35 -1.07 -5.44 -14.87
CA THR A 35 -0.37 -4.26 -15.42
C THR A 35 1.11 -4.44 -15.17
N SER A 36 1.88 -4.83 -16.19
CA SER A 36 3.33 -5.05 -16.05
C SER A 36 4.09 -3.75 -15.86
N PHE A 37 5.11 -3.80 -15.01
CA PHE A 37 6.03 -2.70 -14.76
C PHE A 37 7.43 -3.04 -15.27
N ALA A 38 8.12 -2.02 -15.79
CA ALA A 38 9.49 -2.15 -16.27
C ALA A 38 10.21 -0.82 -16.10
N TRP A 39 11.50 -0.89 -15.78
CA TRP A 39 12.39 0.25 -15.64
C TRP A 39 13.58 0.06 -16.60
N LYS A 40 14.21 1.15 -17.01
CA LYS A 40 15.41 1.06 -17.88
C LYS A 40 16.65 0.71 -17.05
N GLU A 41 16.75 1.26 -15.85
CA GLU A 41 17.92 1.19 -14.98
C GLU A 41 17.84 0.07 -13.93
N TYR A 42 16.65 -0.52 -13.73
CA TYR A 42 16.39 -1.51 -12.70
C TYR A 42 15.68 -2.75 -13.25
N VAL A 43 15.93 -3.90 -12.64
CA VAL A 43 15.29 -5.17 -12.98
C VAL A 43 14.57 -5.71 -11.76
N LEU A 44 13.24 -5.76 -11.82
CA LEU A 44 12.38 -6.44 -10.84
C LEU A 44 11.49 -7.45 -11.59
N PRO A 45 11.93 -8.72 -11.71
CA PRO A 45 11.26 -9.71 -12.53
C PRO A 45 9.84 -10.00 -12.06
N GLY A 46 8.90 -9.95 -13.00
CA GLY A 46 7.49 -10.17 -12.71
C GLY A 46 6.79 -8.96 -12.10
N ALA A 47 7.48 -7.84 -11.82
CA ALA A 47 6.84 -6.66 -11.26
C ALA A 47 5.58 -6.27 -12.05
N CYS A 48 4.45 -6.30 -11.38
CA CYS A 48 3.18 -5.90 -11.95
C CYS A 48 2.25 -5.36 -10.86
N ALA A 49 1.16 -4.74 -11.29
CA ALA A 49 -0.01 -4.48 -10.46
C ALA A 49 -1.19 -5.36 -10.88
N MET A 50 -1.98 -5.77 -9.90
CA MET A 50 -3.20 -6.55 -10.04
C MET A 50 -4.33 -5.87 -9.30
N ARG A 51 -5.53 -5.86 -9.89
CA ARG A 51 -6.72 -5.21 -9.32
C ARG A 51 -7.76 -6.26 -8.95
N PHE A 52 -8.42 -6.08 -7.81
CA PHE A 52 -9.42 -6.99 -7.26
C PHE A 52 -10.67 -6.25 -6.80
N SER A 53 -11.83 -6.86 -7.01
CA SER A 53 -13.10 -6.35 -6.50
C SER A 53 -13.20 -6.50 -4.98
N PRO A 54 -13.94 -5.61 -4.29
CA PRO A 54 -14.30 -5.79 -2.90
C PRO A 54 -15.08 -7.10 -2.68
N ARG A 55 -14.75 -7.86 -1.63
CA ARG A 55 -15.58 -8.99 -1.17
C ARG A 55 -16.79 -8.51 -0.36
N ARG A 56 -16.63 -7.39 0.35
CA ARG A 56 -17.68 -6.63 1.02
C ARG A 56 -17.55 -5.17 0.59
N ALA A 57 -18.66 -4.44 0.51
CA ALA A 57 -18.63 -3.03 0.12
C ALA A 57 -17.66 -2.19 0.96
N SER A 58 -17.49 -2.52 2.25
CA SER A 58 -16.55 -1.89 3.19
C SER A 58 -15.07 -2.16 2.90
N ASP A 59 -14.72 -3.10 2.03
CA ASP A 59 -13.34 -3.51 1.79
C ASP A 59 -12.61 -2.63 0.77
N GLY A 60 -13.37 -1.88 -0.03
CA GLY A 60 -12.87 -1.17 -1.20
C GLY A 60 -12.35 -2.10 -2.32
N PHE A 61 -12.11 -1.53 -3.49
CA PHE A 61 -11.28 -2.15 -4.51
C PHE A 61 -9.84 -2.21 -4.03
N LEU A 62 -9.13 -3.28 -4.37
CA LEU A 62 -7.73 -3.47 -3.97
C LEU A 62 -6.87 -3.51 -5.23
N CYS A 63 -5.86 -2.64 -5.30
CA CYS A 63 -4.75 -2.77 -6.22
C CYS A 63 -3.53 -3.25 -5.42
N MET A 64 -2.80 -4.26 -5.88
CA MET A 64 -1.57 -4.71 -5.23
C MET A 64 -0.48 -5.02 -6.22
N THR A 65 0.77 -4.92 -5.78
CA THR A 65 1.92 -5.38 -6.56
C THR A 65 2.03 -6.91 -6.51
N LEU A 66 2.70 -7.47 -7.50
CA LEU A 66 3.33 -8.78 -7.40
C LEU A 66 4.71 -8.72 -8.04
N GLY A 67 5.71 -9.27 -7.36
CA GLY A 67 7.08 -9.37 -7.87
C GLY A 67 8.15 -9.07 -6.83
N LEU A 68 7.84 -8.29 -5.79
CA LEU A 68 8.77 -8.04 -4.68
C LEU A 68 9.04 -9.30 -3.86
N THR A 69 7.99 -10.08 -3.67
CA THR A 69 8.02 -11.32 -2.89
C THR A 69 8.52 -12.52 -3.70
N GLN A 70 8.91 -12.31 -4.96
CA GLN A 70 9.40 -13.36 -5.86
C GLN A 70 10.93 -13.44 -5.78
N PRO A 71 11.51 -14.50 -5.19
CA PRO A 71 12.95 -14.68 -5.19
C PRO A 71 13.45 -15.00 -6.62
N LEU A 72 14.63 -14.51 -7.00
CA LEU A 72 15.22 -14.81 -8.31
C LEU A 72 15.80 -16.22 -8.32
N HIS A 73 16.44 -16.61 -7.24
CA HIS A 73 17.05 -17.92 -7.02
C HIS A 73 16.45 -18.60 -5.78
N SER A 74 16.58 -19.91 -5.67
CA SER A 74 16.03 -20.68 -4.54
C SER A 74 16.65 -20.30 -3.19
N THR A 75 17.82 -19.67 -3.20
CA THR A 75 18.56 -19.22 -2.03
C THR A 75 18.26 -17.79 -1.61
N ASP A 76 17.53 -17.03 -2.43
CA ASP A 76 17.29 -15.62 -2.15
C ASP A 76 16.27 -15.46 -1.03
N THR A 77 16.54 -14.52 -0.13
CA THR A 77 15.54 -14.06 0.84
C THR A 77 14.62 -13.08 0.13
N ALA A 78 13.38 -13.50 -0.12
CA ALA A 78 12.37 -12.63 -0.72
C ALA A 78 11.94 -11.54 0.26
N PHE A 79 11.62 -10.36 -0.25
CA PHE A 79 10.97 -9.33 0.54
C PHE A 79 9.60 -9.86 1.01
N PRO A 80 9.21 -9.75 2.29
CA PRO A 80 8.02 -10.44 2.80
C PRO A 80 6.70 -9.70 2.54
N TRP A 81 6.74 -8.60 1.79
CA TRP A 81 5.58 -7.72 1.57
C TRP A 81 5.38 -7.40 0.10
N GLU A 82 4.12 -7.34 -0.33
CA GLU A 82 3.73 -6.61 -1.53
C GLU A 82 3.10 -5.27 -1.13
N PHE A 83 3.23 -4.25 -1.98
CA PHE A 83 2.55 -2.98 -1.77
C PHE A 83 1.11 -3.06 -2.26
N SER A 84 0.22 -2.31 -1.63
CA SER A 84 -1.18 -2.27 -2.03
C SER A 84 -1.86 -0.96 -1.72
N VAL A 85 -2.92 -0.67 -2.46
CA VAL A 85 -3.76 0.53 -2.33
C VAL A 85 -5.21 0.08 -2.34
N ARG A 86 -6.02 0.58 -1.40
CA ARG A 86 -7.47 0.38 -1.40
C ARG A 86 -8.19 1.64 -1.83
N THR A 87 -9.25 1.51 -2.62
CA THR A 87 -10.06 2.65 -3.11
C THR A 87 -11.55 2.36 -3.04
N ASN A 88 -12.38 3.40 -3.01
CA ASN A 88 -13.85 3.25 -3.02
C ASN A 88 -14.40 2.90 -4.41
N SER A 89 -13.70 3.28 -5.48
CA SER A 89 -14.08 3.09 -6.87
C SER A 89 -12.95 2.45 -7.67
N LEU A 90 -13.28 1.93 -8.86
CA LEU A 90 -12.31 1.38 -9.80
C LEU A 90 -11.59 2.51 -10.53
N GLU A 91 -10.55 3.05 -9.88
CA GLU A 91 -9.73 4.14 -10.40
C GLU A 91 -8.46 3.62 -11.08
N GLU A 92 -7.85 4.45 -11.93
CA GLU A 92 -6.59 4.11 -12.61
C GLU A 92 -5.34 4.47 -11.80
N TRP A 93 -5.39 5.60 -11.09
CA TRP A 93 -4.27 6.15 -10.32
C TRP A 93 -3.64 5.18 -9.30
N PRO A 94 -4.34 4.19 -8.71
CA PRO A 94 -3.70 3.24 -7.79
C PRO A 94 -2.58 2.42 -8.45
N CYS A 95 -2.72 2.05 -9.73
CA CYS A 95 -1.65 1.34 -10.42
C CYS A 95 -0.43 2.23 -10.64
N ASP A 96 -0.65 3.49 -11.03
CA ASP A 96 0.44 4.44 -11.25
C ASP A 96 1.15 4.76 -9.94
N LEU A 97 0.41 4.85 -8.84
CA LEU A 97 0.97 4.99 -7.50
C LEU A 97 1.83 3.79 -7.12
N LEU A 98 1.37 2.56 -7.36
CA LEU A 98 2.17 1.37 -7.08
C LEU A 98 3.47 1.34 -7.90
N TYR A 99 3.42 1.78 -9.17
CA TYR A 99 4.64 1.95 -9.96
C TYR A 99 5.60 2.98 -9.35
N GLN A 100 5.09 4.12 -8.89
CA GLN A 100 5.90 5.14 -8.21
C GLN A 100 6.50 4.62 -6.90
N ILE A 101 5.73 3.90 -6.08
CA ILE A 101 6.21 3.29 -4.82
C ILE A 101 7.30 2.26 -5.11
N LEU A 102 7.13 1.40 -6.11
CA LEU A 102 8.17 0.45 -6.51
C LEU A 102 9.42 1.15 -7.04
N THR A 103 9.25 2.26 -7.76
CA THR A 103 10.36 3.08 -8.23
C THR A 103 11.14 3.66 -7.04
N GLN A 104 10.43 4.19 -6.05
CA GLN A 104 11.05 4.66 -4.81
C GLN A 104 11.74 3.52 -4.07
N TRP A 105 11.11 2.35 -3.96
CA TRP A 105 11.70 1.18 -3.29
C TRP A 105 13.01 0.74 -3.95
N LEU A 106 13.06 0.76 -5.29
CA LEU A 106 14.27 0.48 -6.06
C LEU A 106 15.36 1.53 -5.81
N TRP A 107 14.99 2.81 -5.74
CA TRP A 107 15.91 3.91 -5.41
C TRP A 107 16.49 3.73 -4.01
N GLU A 108 15.64 3.45 -3.02
CA GLU A 108 16.00 3.22 -1.62
C GLU A 108 16.65 1.85 -1.38
N LYS A 109 16.92 1.08 -2.44
CA LYS A 109 17.55 -0.26 -2.38
C LYS A 109 16.82 -1.23 -1.45
N GLY A 110 15.50 -1.09 -1.41
CA GLY A 110 14.61 -1.91 -0.62
C GLY A 110 14.40 -1.49 0.83
N ASP A 111 14.95 -0.35 1.24
CA ASP A 111 14.78 0.21 2.59
C ASP A 111 13.45 0.98 2.73
N MET A 112 12.34 0.33 2.37
CA MET A 112 10.99 0.83 2.68
C MET A 112 10.21 -0.25 3.40
N GLY A 113 9.89 0.02 4.67
CA GLY A 113 9.19 -0.90 5.54
C GLY A 113 7.88 -0.34 6.09
N PHE A 114 7.39 -1.00 7.12
CA PHE A 114 6.28 -0.52 7.93
C PHE A 114 6.59 0.85 8.55
N GLY A 115 5.64 1.78 8.49
CA GLY A 115 5.78 3.14 8.98
C GLY A 115 6.55 4.08 8.06
N TYR A 116 7.00 3.61 6.89
CA TYR A 116 7.71 4.45 5.93
C TYR A 116 6.77 5.54 5.39
N HIS A 117 7.26 6.78 5.36
CA HIS A 117 6.51 7.97 4.95
C HIS A 117 6.92 8.45 3.56
N LEU A 118 5.94 8.90 2.77
CA LEU A 118 6.15 9.51 1.46
C LEU A 118 5.32 10.80 1.34
N PRO A 119 5.91 11.92 0.88
CA PRO A 119 5.10 13.07 0.50
C PRO A 119 4.21 12.68 -0.68
N PHE A 120 2.96 13.14 -0.67
CA PHE A 120 1.98 12.64 -1.63
C PHE A 120 0.89 13.65 -1.93
N VAL A 121 0.40 13.63 -3.16
CA VAL A 121 -0.65 14.56 -3.59
C VAL A 121 -1.58 13.91 -4.61
N PHE A 122 -2.86 14.23 -4.49
CA PHE A 122 -3.84 14.04 -5.57
C PHE A 122 -3.99 15.33 -6.36
N PHE A 123 -4.10 15.22 -7.69
CA PHE A 123 -4.30 16.36 -8.56
C PHE A 123 -5.11 15.98 -9.79
N THR A 124 -5.72 16.95 -10.46
CA THR A 124 -6.36 16.73 -11.76
C THR A 124 -5.50 17.26 -12.90
N ASP A 125 -5.44 16.53 -14.01
CA ASP A 125 -4.87 17.06 -15.25
C ASP A 125 -5.80 18.11 -15.90
N ARG A 126 -5.38 18.64 -17.06
CA ARG A 126 -6.18 19.63 -17.82
C ARG A 126 -7.52 19.08 -18.32
N GLY A 127 -7.66 17.76 -18.42
CA GLY A 127 -8.91 17.07 -18.78
C GLY A 127 -9.81 16.77 -17.59
N GLY A 128 -9.41 17.14 -16.37
CA GLY A 128 -10.14 16.86 -15.13
C GLY A 128 -9.98 15.43 -14.63
N LYS A 129 -9.08 14.62 -15.22
CA LYS A 129 -8.82 13.26 -14.76
C LYS A 129 -7.98 13.31 -13.48
N LEU A 130 -8.36 12.52 -12.49
CA LEU A 130 -7.65 12.41 -11.22
C LEU A 130 -6.38 11.57 -11.36
N TRP A 131 -5.29 12.09 -10.79
CA TRP A 131 -3.98 11.47 -10.72
C TRP A 131 -3.43 11.57 -9.30
N SER A 132 -2.37 10.80 -9.04
CA SER A 132 -1.66 10.77 -7.78
C SER A 132 -0.15 10.85 -8.01
N GLY A 133 0.57 11.57 -7.15
CA GLY A 133 2.02 11.73 -7.25
C GLY A 133 2.71 11.61 -5.88
N ILE A 134 3.86 10.94 -5.82
CA ILE A 134 4.80 11.02 -4.70
C ILE A 134 5.66 12.27 -4.93
N SER A 135 5.26 13.39 -4.34
CA SER A 135 5.95 14.69 -4.47
C SER A 135 5.44 15.64 -3.39
N ASP A 136 6.35 16.45 -2.84
CA ASP A 136 6.05 17.64 -2.04
C ASP A 136 5.93 18.91 -2.91
N ASP A 137 6.52 18.90 -4.11
CA ASP A 137 6.34 19.94 -5.11
C ASP A 137 4.98 19.80 -5.78
N VAL A 138 4.11 20.76 -5.48
CA VAL A 138 2.75 20.87 -6.00
C VAL A 138 2.56 22.10 -6.88
N PHE A 139 3.66 22.77 -7.27
CA PHE A 139 3.60 23.97 -8.09
C PHE A 139 2.87 23.68 -9.41
N GLU A 140 1.95 24.57 -9.79
CA GLU A 140 1.10 24.47 -10.99
C GLU A 140 0.15 23.24 -11.05
N LEU A 141 0.06 22.43 -10.00
CA LEU A 141 -0.91 21.33 -9.95
C LEU A 141 -2.29 21.82 -9.50
N ASN A 142 -3.33 21.30 -10.15
CA ASN A 142 -4.71 21.43 -9.67
C ASN A 142 -4.95 20.41 -8.55
N VAL A 143 -4.50 20.73 -7.34
CA VAL A 143 -4.52 19.82 -6.19
C VAL A 143 -5.96 19.48 -5.76
N VAL A 144 -6.18 18.21 -5.42
CA VAL A 144 -7.46 17.65 -4.96
C VAL A 144 -7.36 17.25 -3.50
N GLY A 145 -8.38 17.61 -2.72
CA GLY A 145 -8.54 17.19 -1.34
C GLY A 145 -7.42 17.64 -0.40
N THR A 146 -7.33 17.00 0.76
CA THR A 146 -6.43 17.39 1.86
C THR A 146 -5.36 16.35 2.18
N ILE A 147 -5.34 15.21 1.49
CA ILE A 147 -4.30 14.19 1.67
C ILE A 147 -2.96 14.73 1.15
N ARG A 148 -1.93 14.73 2.01
CA ARG A 148 -0.60 15.29 1.73
C ARG A 148 0.57 14.35 2.03
N GLY A 149 0.29 13.21 2.66
CA GLY A 149 1.27 12.18 2.94
C GLY A 149 0.69 10.78 2.76
N LEU A 150 1.59 9.81 2.63
CA LEU A 150 1.28 8.39 2.69
C LEU A 150 2.17 7.72 3.71
N TYR A 151 1.58 6.78 4.45
CA TYR A 151 2.33 5.80 5.22
C TYR A 151 2.14 4.41 4.64
N LEU A 152 3.21 3.61 4.64
CA LEU A 152 3.13 2.17 4.39
C LEU A 152 2.81 1.45 5.69
N TRP A 153 1.68 0.75 5.76
CA TRP A 153 1.25 0.06 6.98
C TRP A 153 0.77 -1.36 6.72
N THR A 154 0.78 -2.21 7.74
CA THR A 154 0.24 -3.57 7.58
C THR A 154 -1.25 -3.54 7.29
N ASP A 155 -1.72 -4.39 6.37
CA ASP A 155 -3.13 -4.56 6.06
C ASP A 155 -3.96 -4.86 7.32
N GLU A 156 -5.01 -4.07 7.55
CA GLU A 156 -5.90 -4.17 8.70
C GLU A 156 -6.63 -5.53 8.77
N ARG A 157 -6.82 -6.18 7.62
CA ARG A 157 -7.43 -7.51 7.51
C ARG A 157 -6.44 -8.65 7.69
N ARG A 158 -5.15 -8.34 7.82
CA ARG A 158 -4.05 -9.30 8.03
C ARG A 158 -4.02 -10.40 6.98
N LEU A 159 -4.28 -10.03 5.72
CA LEU A 159 -4.16 -10.99 4.62
C LEU A 159 -2.73 -11.55 4.56
N SER A 160 -2.64 -12.88 4.43
CA SER A 160 -1.38 -13.62 4.32
C SER A 160 -1.49 -14.67 3.23
N PHE A 161 -0.54 -14.65 2.30
CA PHE A 161 -0.52 -15.51 1.11
C PHE A 161 0.56 -16.57 1.27
N LYS A 162 0.13 -17.84 1.24
CA LYS A 162 1.02 -18.98 1.49
C LYS A 162 1.64 -19.53 0.23
N THR A 163 2.97 -19.66 0.22
CA THR A 163 3.76 -20.26 -0.86
C THR A 163 4.84 -21.18 -0.32
N SER A 164 5.36 -22.06 -1.17
CA SER A 164 6.46 -22.98 -0.88
C SER A 164 7.75 -22.27 -0.49
N SER A 165 7.98 -21.08 -1.04
CA SER A 165 9.15 -20.24 -0.79
C SER A 165 8.99 -19.24 0.37
N GLY A 166 7.88 -19.31 1.10
CA GLY A 166 7.59 -18.43 2.24
C GLY A 166 6.27 -17.68 2.09
N ASP A 167 5.66 -17.37 3.22
CA ASP A 167 4.45 -16.56 3.28
C ASP A 167 4.79 -15.09 3.04
N PHE A 168 3.91 -14.38 2.36
CA PHE A 168 4.01 -12.93 2.19
C PHE A 168 2.69 -12.23 2.53
N ARG A 169 2.78 -10.93 2.81
CA ARG A 169 1.66 -10.10 3.30
C ARG A 169 1.59 -8.78 2.53
N LEU A 170 0.66 -7.90 2.91
CA LEU A 170 0.49 -6.59 2.28
C LEU A 170 0.96 -5.45 3.19
N LEU A 171 1.74 -4.54 2.60
CA LEU A 171 1.89 -3.17 3.08
C LEU A 171 0.92 -2.28 2.29
N VAL A 172 -0.11 -1.81 2.96
CA VAL A 172 -1.16 -0.94 2.43
C VAL A 172 -0.72 0.51 2.55
N VAL A 173 -0.97 1.26 1.50
CA VAL A 173 -0.86 2.71 1.46
C VAL A 173 -1.99 3.33 2.26
N VAL A 174 -1.65 4.07 3.31
CA VAL A 174 -2.59 4.84 4.12
C VAL A 174 -2.38 6.32 3.86
N GLY A 175 -3.35 6.95 3.20
CA GLY A 175 -3.31 8.38 2.91
C GLY A 175 -3.69 9.22 4.12
N VAL A 176 -2.86 10.20 4.44
CA VAL A 176 -3.01 11.08 5.60
C VAL A 176 -3.08 12.55 5.18
N THR A 177 -3.88 13.34 5.90
CA THR A 177 -3.94 14.79 5.72
C THR A 177 -2.73 15.47 6.37
N GLU A 178 -2.46 16.72 6.02
CA GLU A 178 -1.30 17.46 6.56
C GLU A 178 -1.32 17.62 8.09
N ASP A 179 -2.50 17.79 8.68
CA ASP A 179 -2.66 17.84 10.14
C ASP A 179 -2.48 16.47 10.80
N GLU A 180 -2.93 15.38 10.18
CA GLU A 180 -2.69 14.01 10.64
C GLU A 180 -1.20 13.63 10.54
N ASP A 181 -0.54 14.00 9.45
CA ASP A 181 0.88 13.79 9.24
C ASP A 181 1.71 14.48 10.34
N ARG A 182 1.32 15.71 10.73
CA ARG A 182 1.92 16.42 11.87
C ARG A 182 1.77 15.66 13.19
N LEU A 183 0.65 14.95 13.41
CA LEU A 183 0.48 14.11 14.61
C LEU A 183 1.52 12.98 14.66
N ALA A 184 1.73 12.28 13.54
CA ALA A 184 2.74 11.22 13.45
C ALA A 184 4.15 11.77 13.65
N HIS A 185 4.47 12.94 13.10
CA HIS A 185 5.77 13.60 13.31
C HIS A 185 6.00 14.02 14.78
N SER A 186 4.94 14.41 15.50
CA SER A 186 5.04 14.69 16.95
C SER A 186 5.10 13.44 17.82
N THR A 187 4.78 12.26 17.27
CA THR A 187 4.71 11.00 17.99
C THR A 187 5.38 9.89 17.16
N THR A 188 4.60 8.93 16.64
CA THR A 188 5.07 7.92 15.70
C THR A 188 3.92 7.53 14.74
N PRO A 189 4.22 6.87 13.61
CA PRO A 189 3.19 6.33 12.74
C PRO A 189 2.22 5.37 13.45
N ALA A 190 2.68 4.62 14.47
CA ALA A 190 1.81 3.71 15.22
C ALA A 190 0.68 4.43 15.95
N HIS A 191 0.98 5.57 16.57
CA HIS A 191 -0.03 6.42 17.23
C HIS A 191 -1.06 6.92 16.22
N LEU A 192 -0.61 7.41 15.07
CA LEU A 192 -1.51 7.88 14.02
C LEU A 192 -2.40 6.76 13.51
N MET A 193 -1.86 5.58 13.24
CA MET A 193 -2.63 4.45 12.71
C MET A 193 -3.67 3.94 13.73
N LEU A 194 -3.32 3.93 15.02
CA LEU A 194 -4.28 3.66 16.10
C LEU A 194 -5.38 4.73 16.13
N PHE A 195 -5.01 6.01 16.04
CA PHE A 195 -5.97 7.10 16.03
C PHE A 195 -6.94 7.01 14.86
N LEU A 196 -6.45 6.85 13.63
CA LEU A 196 -7.28 6.67 12.45
C LEU A 196 -8.27 5.52 12.62
N ARG A 197 -7.79 4.36 13.12
CA ARG A 197 -8.65 3.21 13.39
C ARG A 197 -9.71 3.50 14.45
N CYS A 198 -9.36 4.13 15.57
CA CYS A 198 -10.31 4.52 16.61
C CYS A 198 -11.38 5.50 16.10
N MET A 199 -11.01 6.37 15.16
CA MET A 199 -11.94 7.31 14.53
C MET A 199 -12.76 6.69 13.38
N GLY A 200 -12.61 5.38 13.13
CA GLY A 200 -13.33 4.68 12.07
C GLY A 200 -12.84 5.01 10.66
N VAL A 201 -11.63 5.55 10.52
CA VAL A 201 -10.99 5.77 9.22
C VAL A 201 -10.30 4.48 8.80
N SER A 202 -10.92 3.80 7.82
CA SER A 202 -10.36 2.59 7.19
C SER A 202 -9.11 2.89 6.37
N GLN A 203 -8.34 1.85 6.02
CA GLN A 203 -7.21 1.95 5.08
C GLN A 203 -7.63 2.15 3.59
N ILE A 204 -8.86 2.57 3.32
CA ILE A 204 -9.30 3.00 1.99
C ILE A 204 -8.80 4.42 1.74
N CYS A 205 -8.00 4.58 0.68
CA CYS A 205 -7.49 5.86 0.24
C CYS A 205 -8.57 6.58 -0.59
N ASP A 206 -9.22 7.56 0.04
CA ASP A 206 -10.19 8.45 -0.60
C ASP A 206 -9.56 9.85 -0.78
N PRO A 207 -9.39 10.32 -2.04
CA PRO A 207 -8.85 11.64 -2.36
C PRO A 207 -9.60 12.80 -1.70
N TYR A 208 -10.89 12.64 -1.42
CA TYR A 208 -11.75 13.68 -0.87
C TYR A 208 -11.98 13.55 0.64
N ARG A 209 -11.31 12.59 1.29
CA ARG A 209 -11.41 12.37 2.72
C ARG A 209 -10.96 13.61 3.49
N ARG A 210 -11.79 14.03 4.45
CA ARG A 210 -11.41 15.06 5.42
C ARG A 210 -10.56 14.46 6.54
N SER A 211 -9.80 15.32 7.21
CA SER A 211 -9.03 14.95 8.40
C SER A 211 -9.89 14.25 9.45
N ALA A 212 -9.34 13.21 10.06
CA ALA A 212 -9.91 12.51 11.21
C ALA A 212 -10.08 13.44 12.42
N LEU A 213 -9.29 14.52 12.51
CA LEU A 213 -9.47 15.57 13.53
C LEU A 213 -10.79 16.33 13.40
N SER A 214 -11.47 16.24 12.25
CA SER A 214 -12.80 16.82 12.07
C SER A 214 -13.96 15.96 12.63
N ILE A 215 -13.67 14.72 13.05
CA ILE A 215 -14.68 13.79 13.57
C ILE A 215 -14.96 14.12 15.06
N PRO A 216 -16.23 14.13 15.51
CA PRO A 216 -16.56 14.39 16.92
C PRO A 216 -15.82 13.45 17.87
N GLY A 217 -15.22 14.01 18.93
CA GLY A 217 -14.42 13.25 19.90
C GLY A 217 -12.97 12.98 19.49
N ALA A 218 -12.54 13.39 18.30
CA ALA A 218 -11.18 13.19 17.81
C ALA A 218 -10.10 13.74 18.75
N THR A 219 -10.27 14.95 19.25
CA THR A 219 -9.30 15.59 20.15
C THR A 219 -9.10 14.81 21.45
N ASP A 220 -10.18 14.32 22.05
CA ASP A 220 -10.11 13.55 23.30
C ASP A 220 -9.50 12.18 23.06
N GLN A 221 -9.85 11.54 21.92
CA GLN A 221 -9.24 10.28 21.52
C GLN A 221 -7.74 10.44 21.23
N TRP A 222 -7.33 11.52 20.56
CA TRP A 222 -5.93 11.82 20.30
C TRP A 222 -5.15 12.04 21.60
N ARG A 223 -5.68 12.83 22.53
CA ARG A 223 -5.04 13.05 23.85
C ARG A 223 -4.80 11.76 24.63
N ARG A 224 -5.72 10.81 24.52
CA ARG A 224 -5.53 9.48 25.13
C ARG A 224 -4.37 8.73 24.46
N ILE A 225 -4.30 8.76 23.13
CA ILE A 225 -3.31 8.02 22.35
C ILE A 225 -1.92 8.65 22.46
N GLU A 226 -1.79 9.98 22.40
CA GLU A 226 -0.47 10.66 22.42
C GLU A 226 0.30 10.44 23.72
N CYS A 227 -0.39 10.09 24.80
CA CYS A 227 0.22 9.72 26.09
C CYS A 227 0.71 8.26 26.15
N MET A 228 0.47 7.45 25.12
CA MET A 228 0.96 6.08 25.04
C MET A 228 2.45 6.05 24.66
N SER A 229 3.14 4.94 24.98
CA SER A 229 4.40 4.62 24.33
C SER A 229 4.15 4.09 22.91
N HIS A 230 5.18 4.13 22.05
CA HIS A 230 5.14 3.50 20.73
C HIS A 230 4.65 2.05 20.81
N ASP A 231 5.23 1.26 21.71
CA ASP A 231 4.90 -0.16 21.86
C ASP A 231 3.45 -0.36 22.29
N ASN A 232 2.94 0.44 23.23
CA ASN A 232 1.55 0.35 23.67
C ASN A 232 0.58 0.71 22.54
N ALA A 233 0.87 1.77 21.77
CA ALA A 233 0.04 2.16 20.63
C ALA A 233 0.05 1.08 19.54
N PHE A 234 1.22 0.48 19.28
CA PHE A 234 1.37 -0.62 18.35
C PHE A 234 0.60 -1.87 18.81
N ASP A 235 0.77 -2.27 20.07
CA ASP A 235 0.11 -3.45 20.63
C ASP A 235 -1.41 -3.28 20.69
N GLU A 236 -1.92 -2.10 21.07
CA GLU A 236 -3.36 -1.81 21.04
C GLU A 236 -3.89 -1.91 19.60
N LEU A 237 -3.16 -1.36 18.63
CA LEU A 237 -3.52 -1.49 17.22
C LEU A 237 -3.53 -2.97 16.77
N GLN A 238 -2.63 -3.80 17.28
CA GLN A 238 -2.66 -5.25 17.00
C GLN A 238 -3.77 -5.99 17.77
N GLY A 239 -4.24 -5.47 18.90
CA GLY A 239 -5.27 -6.10 19.74
C GLY A 239 -6.70 -5.91 19.26
N MET A 240 -7.00 -4.87 18.47
CA MET A 240 -8.37 -4.42 18.13
C MET A 240 -9.16 -5.29 17.12
N VAL A 241 -8.90 -6.59 17.01
CA VAL A 241 -9.59 -7.49 16.04
C VAL A 241 -10.96 -7.96 16.53
#